data_AF-A0A416S5U6-F1
#
_entry.id   AF-A0A416S5U6-F1
#
_cell.length_a   1.000
_cell.length_b   1.000
_cell.length_c   1.000
_cell.angle_alpha   90.00
_cell.angle_beta   90.00
_cell.angle_gamma   90.00
#
_symmetry.space_group_name_H-M   'P 1'
#
loop_
_entity.id
_entity.type
_entity.pdbx_description
1 polymer ?
#
loop_
_entity_poly.entity_id
_entity_poly.type
_entity_poly.pdbx_seq_one_letter_code
_entity_poly.pdbx_strand_id
1 'polypeptide(L)'
;MKFISNSDYGKPVETGTIFYTTLNGIKVTIHKIIHLDGWFLSCAQFQIDAQKLKAESLPGAIEESKEILKEYVKNINDFINRYTSERWEISRY
;
A
#
# COMPACT_ATOMS: atom_id res chain seq x y z
N MET A 1 -11.05 -4.10 -9.31
CA MET A 1 -9.59 -4.40 -9.42
C MET A 1 -9.39 -5.90 -9.26
N LYS A 2 -8.31 -6.48 -9.82
CA LYS A 2 -7.97 -7.90 -9.68
C LYS A 2 -6.62 -8.02 -8.97
N PHE A 3 -6.55 -8.82 -7.91
CA PHE A 3 -5.29 -9.19 -7.28
C PHE A 3 -4.70 -10.44 -7.94
N ILE A 4 -3.39 -10.43 -8.14
CA ILE A 4 -2.60 -11.58 -8.60
C ILE A 4 -1.95 -12.19 -7.36
N SER A 5 -2.19 -13.49 -7.17
CA SER A 5 -1.58 -14.30 -6.11
C SER A 5 -0.29 -14.94 -6.60
N ASN A 6 0.67 -15.15 -5.69
CA ASN A 6 1.87 -15.95 -5.93
C ASN A 6 1.68 -17.46 -5.64
N SER A 7 0.45 -17.93 -5.43
CA SER A 7 0.17 -19.36 -5.24
C SER A 7 0.71 -20.22 -6.38
N ASP A 8 1.24 -21.40 -6.06
CA ASP A 8 1.72 -22.36 -7.07
C ASP A 8 0.60 -22.78 -8.04
N TYR A 9 0.99 -23.14 -9.27
CA TYR A 9 0.06 -23.67 -10.25
C TYR A 9 -0.68 -24.92 -9.74
N GLY A 10 -2.00 -24.95 -9.92
CA GLY A 10 -2.86 -26.05 -9.46
C GLY A 10 -3.28 -25.96 -7.98
N LYS A 11 -2.79 -24.97 -7.21
CA LYS A 11 -3.29 -24.68 -5.85
C LYS A 11 -4.35 -23.58 -5.88
N PRO A 12 -5.27 -23.53 -4.88
CA PRO A 12 -6.19 -22.40 -4.72
C PRO A 12 -5.41 -21.09 -4.55
N VAL A 13 -5.89 -20.02 -5.17
CA VAL A 13 -5.19 -18.71 -5.19
C VAL A 13 -5.05 -18.11 -3.79
N GLU A 14 -5.95 -18.47 -2.89
CA GLU A 14 -6.00 -18.05 -1.49
C GLU A 14 -4.83 -18.60 -0.66
N THR A 15 -4.14 -19.63 -1.16
CA THR A 15 -2.96 -20.22 -0.49
C THR A 15 -1.69 -19.39 -0.68
N GLY A 16 -1.73 -18.36 -1.54
CA GLY A 16 -0.62 -17.45 -1.73
C GLY A 16 -0.26 -16.67 -0.46
N THR A 17 0.95 -16.15 -0.44
CA THR A 17 1.47 -15.28 0.62
C THR A 17 1.66 -13.84 0.15
N ILE A 18 1.60 -13.60 -1.17
CA ILE A 18 1.74 -12.29 -1.79
C ILE A 18 0.58 -12.11 -2.76
N PHE A 19 -0.14 -11.01 -2.59
CA PHE A 19 -1.25 -10.60 -3.43
C PHE A 19 -0.98 -9.17 -3.89
N TYR A 20 -0.97 -8.92 -5.20
CA TYR A 20 -0.72 -7.57 -5.71
C TYR A 20 -1.66 -7.17 -6.83
N THR A 21 -1.87 -5.87 -6.97
CA THR A 21 -2.57 -5.26 -8.11
C THR A 21 -1.73 -4.09 -8.61
N THR A 22 -1.79 -3.82 -9.91
CA THR A 22 -1.18 -2.62 -10.50
C THR A 22 -2.28 -1.82 -11.18
N LEU A 23 -2.44 -0.56 -10.77
CA LEU A 23 -3.41 0.37 -11.34
C LEU A 23 -2.70 1.68 -11.66
N ASN A 24 -2.81 2.15 -12.90
CA ASN A 24 -2.18 3.40 -13.36
C ASN A 24 -0.69 3.52 -12.99
N GLY A 25 0.06 2.42 -13.09
CA GLY A 25 1.49 2.38 -12.74
C GLY A 25 1.80 2.30 -11.24
N ILE A 26 0.78 2.28 -10.37
CA ILE A 26 0.94 2.12 -8.91
C ILE A 26 0.73 0.65 -8.55
N LYS A 27 1.76 0.03 -7.94
CA LYS A 27 1.71 -1.35 -7.47
C LYS A 27 1.41 -1.37 -5.98
N VAL A 28 0.29 -1.98 -5.62
CA VAL A 28 -0.11 -2.23 -4.23
C VAL A 28 0.07 -3.72 -3.95
N THR A 29 0.77 -4.04 -2.86
CA THR A 29 1.05 -5.42 -2.44
C THR A 29 0.56 -5.64 -1.03
N ILE A 30 -0.26 -6.67 -0.85
CA ILE A 30 -0.67 -7.22 0.45
C ILE A 30 0.05 -8.56 0.61
N HIS A 31 0.83 -8.71 1.67
CA HIS A 31 1.69 -9.87 1.82
C HIS A 31 1.87 -10.32 3.27
N LYS A 32 2.26 -11.58 3.42
CA LYS A 32 2.82 -12.13 4.66
C LYS A 32 4.34 -12.08 4.59
N ILE A 33 4.99 -11.89 5.72
CA ILE A 33 6.45 -11.88 5.84
C ILE A 33 6.86 -13.14 6.60
N ILE A 34 7.92 -13.81 6.12
CA ILE A 34 8.43 -15.02 6.76
C ILE A 34 8.80 -14.69 8.22
N HIS A 35 8.36 -15.52 9.16
CA HIS A 35 8.55 -15.36 10.61
C HIS A 35 7.79 -14.19 11.27
N LEU A 36 6.90 -13.48 10.56
CA LEU A 36 6.05 -12.46 11.15
C LEU A 36 4.56 -12.82 11.02
N ASP A 37 3.83 -12.59 12.10
CA ASP A 37 2.38 -12.75 12.11
C ASP A 37 1.67 -11.50 11.59
N GLY A 38 0.67 -11.75 10.75
CA GLY A 38 -0.24 -10.73 10.22
C GLY A 38 -0.04 -10.44 8.73
N TRP A 39 -0.79 -9.45 8.26
CA TRP A 39 -0.72 -8.93 6.90
C TRP A 39 0.04 -7.62 6.86
N PHE A 40 0.69 -7.37 5.73
CA PHE A 40 1.53 -6.20 5.52
C PHE A 40 1.17 -5.55 4.19
N LEU A 41 1.15 -4.22 4.19
CA LEU A 41 0.97 -3.38 3.01
C LEU A 41 2.34 -2.88 2.55
N SER A 42 2.61 -3.03 1.25
CA SER A 42 3.72 -2.37 0.57
C SER A 42 3.23 -1.63 -0.67
N CYS A 43 3.66 -0.38 -0.82
CA CYS A 43 3.41 0.49 -1.97
C CYS A 43 4.60 1.44 -2.14
N ALA A 44 5.57 1.04 -2.98
CA ALA A 44 6.84 1.75 -3.15
C ALA A 44 6.64 3.19 -3.64
N GLN A 45 5.64 3.42 -4.51
CA GLN A 45 5.27 4.74 -5.03
C GLN A 45 4.89 5.72 -3.92
N PHE A 46 4.42 5.23 -2.76
CA PHE A 46 4.09 6.04 -1.59
C PHE A 46 5.07 5.84 -0.43
N GLN A 47 6.23 5.21 -0.67
CA GLN A 47 7.25 4.91 0.35
C GLN A 47 6.69 4.10 1.53
N ILE A 48 5.67 3.27 1.29
CA ILE A 48 5.14 2.34 2.27
C ILE A 48 5.88 1.01 2.08
N ASP A 49 6.72 0.66 3.05
CA ASP A 49 7.48 -0.58 3.06
C ASP A 49 7.01 -1.45 4.24
N ALA A 50 6.35 -2.57 3.92
CA ALA A 50 5.89 -3.56 4.89
C ALA A 50 5.17 -2.97 6.12
N GLN A 51 4.23 -2.05 5.91
CA GLN A 51 3.40 -1.53 7.00
C GLN A 51 2.47 -2.64 7.51
N LYS A 52 2.60 -3.00 8.79
CA LYS A 52 1.72 -4.00 9.43
C LYS A 52 0.27 -3.50 9.46
N LEU A 53 -0.63 -4.37 9.03
CA LEU A 53 -2.08 -4.17 9.04
C LEU A 53 -2.70 -4.80 10.28
N LYS A 54 -3.82 -4.23 10.75
CA LYS A 54 -4.60 -4.76 11.87
C LYS A 54 -5.47 -5.94 11.46
N ALA A 55 -5.86 -6.00 10.19
CA ALA A 55 -6.70 -7.06 9.67
C ALA A 55 -6.06 -8.45 9.81
N GLU A 56 -6.90 -9.43 10.17
CA GLU A 56 -6.49 -10.83 10.33
C GLU A 56 -6.75 -11.67 9.06
N SER A 57 -7.56 -11.15 8.13
CA SER A 57 -7.93 -11.81 6.88
C SER A 57 -7.46 -11.03 5.66
N LEU A 58 -7.23 -11.72 4.54
CA LEU A 58 -6.86 -11.07 3.28
C LEU A 58 -7.90 -10.04 2.80
N PRO A 59 -9.22 -10.33 2.80
CA PRO A 59 -10.21 -9.31 2.43
C PRO A 59 -10.17 -8.09 3.34
N GLY A 60 -10.02 -8.30 4.66
CA GLY A 60 -9.88 -7.21 5.62
C GLY A 60 -8.61 -6.37 5.36
N ALA A 61 -7.49 -7.02 5.07
CA ALA A 61 -6.23 -6.36 4.75
C ALA A 61 -6.32 -5.53 3.46
N ILE A 62 -7.06 -6.04 2.47
CA ILE A 62 -7.35 -5.29 1.24
C ILE A 62 -8.19 -4.04 1.56
N GLU A 63 -9.25 -4.14 2.36
CA GLU A 63 -10.06 -2.97 2.72
C GLU A 63 -9.27 -1.95 3.55
N GLU A 64 -8.56 -2.39 4.59
CA GLU A 64 -7.70 -1.52 5.42
C GLU A 64 -6.65 -0.81 4.57
N SER A 65 -6.04 -1.50 3.60
CA SER A 65 -5.07 -0.87 2.70
C SER A 65 -5.67 0.26 1.88
N LYS A 66 -6.94 0.17 1.47
CA LYS A 66 -7.61 1.25 0.73
C LYS A 66 -7.77 2.50 1.60
N GLU A 67 -8.09 2.32 2.88
CA GLU A 67 -8.24 3.42 3.84
C GLU A 67 -6.90 4.13 4.05
N ILE A 68 -5.84 3.36 4.30
CA ILE A 68 -4.47 3.89 4.45
C ILE A 68 -4.06 4.68 3.19
N LEU A 69 -4.22 4.08 2.00
CA LEU A 69 -3.84 4.74 0.74
C LEU A 69 -4.66 6.01 0.49
N LYS A 70 -5.95 6.04 0.88
CA LYS A 70 -6.79 7.23 0.78
C LYS A 70 -6.29 8.37 1.67
N GLU A 71 -5.85 8.06 2.88
CA GLU A 71 -5.23 9.04 3.79
C GLU A 71 -3.92 9.58 3.24
N TYR A 72 -3.06 8.71 2.69
CA TYR A 72 -1.83 9.13 2.01
C TYR A 72 -2.09 10.07 0.83
N VAL A 73 -3.07 9.74 -0.02
CA VAL A 73 -3.45 10.60 -1.16
C VAL A 73 -3.98 11.95 -0.67
N LYS A 74 -4.74 11.99 0.42
CA LYS A 74 -5.19 13.24 1.03
C LYS A 74 -3.99 14.11 1.45
N ASN A 75 -3.03 13.52 2.15
CA ASN A 75 -1.83 14.24 2.59
C ASN A 75 -0.99 14.76 1.41
N ILE A 76 -0.87 13.97 0.33
CA ILE A 76 -0.19 14.40 -0.90
C ILE A 76 -0.93 15.57 -1.54
N ASN A 77 -2.25 15.51 -1.67
CA ASN A 77 -3.03 16.62 -2.23
C ASN A 77 -2.89 17.89 -1.38
N ASP A 78 -2.96 17.77 -0.05
CA ASP A 78 -2.77 18.90 0.86
C ASP A 78 -1.36 19.49 0.73
N PHE A 79 -0.32 18.64 0.60
CA PHE A 79 1.05 19.07 0.32
C PHE A 79 1.15 19.82 -1.01
N ILE A 80 0.62 19.26 -2.11
CA ILE A 80 0.68 19.86 -3.44
C ILE A 80 -0.04 21.21 -3.45
N ASN A 81 -1.21 21.31 -2.81
CA ASN A 81 -1.95 22.55 -2.69
C ASN A 81 -1.12 23.63 -1.98
N ARG A 82 -0.43 23.28 -0.88
CA ARG A 82 0.45 24.21 -0.17
C ARG A 82 1.68 24.57 -0.99
N TYR A 83 2.40 23.57 -1.52
CA TYR A 83 3.61 23.76 -2.33
C TYR A 83 3.39 24.68 -3.54
N THR A 84 2.21 24.60 -4.16
CA THR A 84 1.86 25.40 -5.33
C THR A 84 1.30 26.80 -5.00
N SER A 85 0.84 27.03 -3.76
CA SER A 85 0.18 28.29 -3.36
C SER A 85 1.02 29.17 -2.43
N GLU A 86 1.89 28.56 -1.60
CA GLU A 86 2.75 29.29 -0.67
C GLU A 86 3.88 30.00 -1.44
N ARG A 87 4.24 31.21 -0.97
CA ARG A 87 5.41 31.91 -1.48
C ARG A 87 6.66 31.20 -0.98
N TRP A 88 7.65 31.01 -1.85
CA TRP A 88 8.93 30.44 -1.47
C TRP A 88 9.87 31.53 -0.94
N GLU A 89 10.67 31.16 0.06
CA GLU A 89 11.81 31.95 0.54
C GLU A 89 13.01 31.02 0.77
N ILE A 90 14.23 31.55 0.66
CA ILE A 90 15.46 30.80 0.89
C ILE A 90 16.06 31.30 2.20
N SER A 91 16.25 30.41 3.16
CA SER A 91 16.91 30.69 4.44
C SER A 91 18.11 29.75 4.65
N ARG A 92 19.05 30.18 5.49
CA ARG A 92 20.12 29.32 6.02
C ARG A 92 19.77 28.92 7.46
N TYR A 93 20.25 27.75 7.88
CA TYR A 93 20.23 27.33 9.29
C TYR A 93 20.99 28.30 10.19
#